data_AF-A0A1V0NGX8-F1
#
_entry.id   AF-A0A1V0NGX8-F1
#
_cell.length_a   1.000
_cell.length_b   1.000
_cell.length_c   1.000
_cell.angle_alpha   90.00
_cell.angle_beta   90.00
_cell.angle_gamma   90.00
#
_symmetry.space_group_name_H-M   'P 1'
#
loop_
_entity.id
_entity.type
_entity.pdbx_description
1 polymer ?
#
loop_
_entity_poly.entity_id
_entity_poly.type
_entity_poly.pdbx_seq_one_letter_code
_entity_poly.pdbx_strand_id
1 'polypeptide(L)'
;MVKYLKEFKFENFMVFLLITIDIALAVLSSVFLANVLNSLIAKEMNQFFLWLAIDIILWMVDSFVQGARDVWKEIAIQKQLNAVRRDIIEPLTEISYSDFEKNSKEDYNSWLNNDTKLLYDNGFHQIYFVYTGIVAMLFSGIAIIFFHWVLLLTTLLVGALLFYFPKMFKQSVERDTEQVSELANDALATSTDYLRGYEVLYHNKQLGLMQERTMGKFNQLATANVKLIFFVLGCSILY
;
A
#
# COMPACT_ATOMS: atom_id res chain seq x y z
N MET A 1 8.12 16.17 1.09
CA MET A 1 8.40 15.04 0.16
C MET A 1 9.11 15.47 -1.13
N VAL A 2 8.53 16.35 -1.97
CA VAL A 2 9.16 16.77 -3.25
C VAL A 2 10.59 17.30 -3.09
N LYS A 3 10.87 18.06 -2.01
CA LYS A 3 12.22 18.49 -1.61
C LYS A 3 13.20 17.31 -1.59
N TYR A 4 12.87 16.25 -0.85
CA TYR A 4 13.72 15.07 -0.67
C TYR A 4 13.85 14.23 -1.94
N LEU A 5 12.82 14.17 -2.79
CA LEU A 5 12.94 13.53 -4.11
C LEU A 5 13.96 14.26 -5.00
N LYS A 6 13.97 15.60 -4.96
CA LYS A 6 14.92 16.42 -5.71
C LYS A 6 16.35 16.32 -5.18
N GLU A 7 16.51 16.20 -3.85
CA GLU A 7 17.82 15.99 -3.21
C GLU A 7 18.47 14.68 -3.70
N PHE A 8 17.71 13.58 -3.73
CA PHE A 8 18.17 12.27 -4.19
C PHE A 8 17.71 11.93 -5.61
N LYS A 9 17.90 12.88 -6.54
CA LYS A 9 17.39 12.75 -7.93
C LYS A 9 17.98 11.56 -8.69
N PHE A 10 19.23 11.18 -8.42
CA PHE A 10 19.89 10.09 -9.11
C PHE A 10 19.30 8.73 -8.69
N GLU A 11 19.14 8.52 -7.39
CA GLU A 11 18.52 7.31 -6.84
C GLU A 11 17.08 7.18 -7.34
N ASN A 12 16.31 8.27 -7.28
CA ASN A 12 14.95 8.29 -7.83
C ASN A 12 14.92 7.96 -9.32
N PHE A 13 15.82 8.54 -10.11
CA PHE A 13 15.91 8.26 -11.53
C PHE A 13 16.24 6.79 -11.81
N MET A 14 17.17 6.19 -11.07
CA MET A 14 17.48 4.75 -11.18
C MET A 14 16.26 3.89 -10.87
N VAL A 15 15.49 4.24 -9.83
CA VAL A 15 14.26 3.51 -9.48
C VAL A 15 13.22 3.61 -10.60
N PHE A 16 12.96 4.80 -11.13
CA PHE A 16 12.01 4.99 -12.24
C PHE A 16 12.45 4.27 -13.52
N LEU A 17 13.76 4.27 -13.83
CA LEU A 17 14.33 3.54 -14.94
C LEU A 17 14.11 2.03 -14.77
N LEU A 18 14.46 1.48 -13.60
CA LEU A 18 14.31 0.05 -13.31
C LEU A 18 12.85 -0.40 -13.33
N ILE A 19 11.92 0.40 -12.78
CA ILE A 19 10.47 0.16 -12.91
C ILE A 19 10.06 0.09 -14.38
N THR A 20 10.57 1.00 -15.22
CA THR A 20 10.22 1.03 -16.64
C THR A 20 10.71 -0.20 -17.38
N ILE A 21 11.96 -0.62 -17.11
CA ILE A 21 12.56 -1.80 -17.74
C ILE A 21 11.82 -3.07 -17.31
N ASP A 22 11.60 -3.23 -16.01
CA ASP A 22 10.85 -4.35 -15.42
C ASP A 22 9.46 -4.50 -16.06
N ILE A 23 8.66 -3.43 -16.08
CA ILE A 23 7.33 -3.49 -16.71
C ILE A 23 7.41 -3.81 -18.20
N ALA A 24 8.38 -3.22 -18.92
CA ALA A 24 8.56 -3.52 -20.33
C ALA A 24 8.90 -5.00 -20.57
N LEU A 25 9.77 -5.58 -19.75
CA LEU A 25 10.13 -7.00 -19.80
C LEU A 25 8.93 -7.90 -19.48
N ALA A 26 8.17 -7.58 -18.44
CA ALA A 26 6.96 -8.33 -18.08
C ALA A 26 5.91 -8.33 -19.20
N VAL A 27 5.69 -7.19 -19.85
CA VAL A 27 4.78 -7.08 -21.01
C VAL A 27 5.33 -7.84 -22.22
N LEU A 28 6.64 -7.75 -22.49
CA LEU A 28 7.28 -8.50 -23.58
C LEU A 28 7.19 -10.01 -23.37
N SER A 29 7.44 -10.51 -22.16
CA SER A 29 7.25 -11.93 -21.82
C SER A 29 5.80 -12.36 -22.04
N SER A 30 4.83 -11.55 -21.62
CA SER A 30 3.41 -11.82 -21.86
C SER A 30 3.07 -11.91 -23.36
N VAL A 31 3.71 -11.10 -24.21
CA VAL A 31 3.55 -11.17 -25.67
C VAL A 31 4.20 -12.44 -26.24
N PHE A 32 5.41 -12.80 -25.80
CA PHE A 32 6.08 -14.00 -26.29
C PHE A 32 5.43 -15.29 -25.82
N LEU A 33 4.77 -15.29 -24.67
CA LEU A 33 3.94 -16.41 -24.22
C LEU A 33 2.83 -16.75 -25.23
N ALA A 34 2.28 -15.76 -25.93
CA ALA A 34 1.33 -16.00 -27.01
C ALA A 34 1.97 -16.78 -28.18
N ASN A 35 3.24 -16.52 -28.50
CA ASN A 35 3.97 -17.27 -29.53
C ASN A 35 4.28 -18.71 -29.10
N VAL A 36 4.59 -18.93 -27.82
CA VAL A 36 4.72 -20.27 -27.23
C VAL A 36 3.40 -21.04 -27.42
N LEU A 37 2.27 -20.43 -27.05
CA LEU A 37 0.95 -21.03 -27.17
C LEU A 37 0.58 -21.31 -28.64
N ASN A 38 0.80 -20.36 -29.54
CA ASN A 38 0.52 -20.51 -30.96
C ASN A 38 1.33 -21.65 -31.59
N SER A 39 2.62 -21.76 -31.24
CA SER A 39 3.49 -22.85 -31.73
C SER A 39 3.03 -24.21 -31.21
N LEU A 40 2.56 -24.27 -29.97
CA LEU A 40 2.01 -25.49 -29.38
C LEU A 40 0.71 -25.91 -30.08
N ILE A 41 -0.19 -24.96 -30.36
CA ILE A 41 -1.44 -25.21 -31.10
C ILE A 41 -1.15 -25.70 -32.52
N ALA A 42 -0.18 -25.07 -33.20
CA ALA A 42 0.28 -25.46 -34.54
C ALA A 42 1.10 -26.77 -34.56
N LYS A 43 1.44 -27.32 -33.38
CA LYS A 43 2.29 -28.50 -33.19
C LYS A 43 3.71 -28.34 -33.75
N GLU A 44 4.19 -27.11 -33.89
CA GLU A 44 5.54 -26.80 -34.37
C GLU A 44 6.55 -26.85 -33.23
N MET A 45 7.03 -28.06 -32.89
CA MET A 45 7.84 -28.29 -31.68
C MET A 45 9.15 -27.51 -31.66
N ASN A 46 9.81 -27.33 -32.81
CA ASN A 46 11.05 -26.54 -32.88
C ASN A 46 10.81 -25.07 -32.52
N GLN A 47 9.73 -24.47 -33.03
CA GLN A 47 9.36 -23.09 -32.70
C GLN A 47 8.90 -22.98 -31.25
N PHE A 48 8.14 -23.96 -30.77
CA PHE A 48 7.72 -24.03 -29.36
C PHE A 48 8.93 -23.98 -28.42
N PHE A 49 9.94 -24.84 -28.60
CA PHE A 49 11.13 -24.83 -27.74
C PHE A 49 11.96 -23.56 -27.86
N LEU A 50 12.04 -22.96 -29.06
CA LEU A 50 12.71 -21.68 -29.26
C LEU A 50 12.03 -20.56 -28.47
N TRP A 51 10.72 -20.39 -28.64
CA TRP A 51 9.96 -19.35 -27.93
C TRP A 51 9.95 -19.59 -26.42
N LEU A 52 9.85 -20.84 -25.98
CA LEU A 52 9.92 -21.21 -24.57
C LEU A 52 11.28 -20.84 -23.96
N ALA A 53 12.38 -21.13 -24.66
CA ALA A 53 13.71 -20.77 -24.19
C ALA A 53 13.89 -19.24 -24.09
N ILE A 54 13.39 -18.49 -25.07
CA ILE A 54 13.40 -17.01 -25.05
C ILE A 54 12.60 -16.49 -23.85
N ASP A 55 11.39 -17.02 -23.61
CA ASP A 55 10.55 -16.59 -22.50
C ASP A 55 11.18 -16.88 -21.13
N ILE A 56 11.80 -18.06 -20.95
CA ILE A 56 12.55 -18.39 -19.72
C ILE A 56 13.71 -17.42 -19.50
N ILE A 57 14.46 -17.07 -20.55
CA ILE A 57 15.57 -16.10 -20.43
C ILE A 57 15.02 -14.72 -20.04
N LEU A 58 13.94 -14.27 -20.65
CA LEU A 58 13.30 -13.01 -20.30
C LEU A 58 12.84 -13.00 -18.84
N TRP A 59 12.23 -14.08 -18.37
CA TRP A 59 11.79 -14.20 -16.98
C TRP A 59 12.96 -14.16 -15.98
N MET A 60 14.10 -14.76 -16.32
CA MET A 60 15.32 -14.67 -15.49
C MET A 60 15.88 -13.24 -15.45
N VAL A 61 15.93 -12.55 -16.60
CA VAL A 61 16.39 -11.16 -16.66
C VAL A 61 15.44 -10.26 -15.89
N ASP A 62 14.13 -10.42 -16.10
CA ASP A 62 13.08 -9.71 -15.39
C ASP A 62 13.21 -9.87 -13.86
N SER A 63 13.37 -11.10 -13.38
CA SER A 63 13.58 -11.41 -11.96
C SER A 63 14.79 -10.68 -11.37
N PHE A 64 15.90 -10.58 -12.13
CA PHE A 64 17.08 -9.84 -11.69
C PHE A 64 16.82 -8.33 -11.64
N VAL A 65 16.14 -7.77 -12.66
CA VAL A 65 15.75 -6.35 -12.70
C VAL A 65 14.81 -6.02 -11.55
N GLN A 66 13.84 -6.88 -11.24
CA GLN A 66 12.95 -6.72 -10.08
C GLN A 66 13.72 -6.65 -8.76
N GLY A 67 14.67 -7.56 -8.54
CA GLY A 67 15.53 -7.54 -7.36
C GLY A 67 16.33 -6.24 -7.26
N ALA A 68 16.94 -5.80 -8.37
CA ALA A 68 17.66 -4.52 -8.41
C ALA A 68 16.73 -3.33 -8.14
N ARG A 69 15.55 -3.30 -8.75
CA ARG A 69 14.51 -2.27 -8.56
C ARG A 69 14.16 -2.14 -7.09
N ASP A 70 13.90 -3.25 -6.39
CA ASP A 70 13.47 -3.21 -5.00
C ASP A 70 14.59 -2.79 -4.05
N VAL A 71 15.83 -3.20 -4.30
CA VAL A 71 17.00 -2.71 -3.55
C VAL A 71 17.20 -1.21 -3.75
N TRP A 72 17.18 -0.72 -5.00
CA TRP A 72 17.36 0.71 -5.29
C TRP A 72 16.22 1.56 -4.73
N LYS A 73 14.99 1.04 -4.77
CA LYS A 73 13.80 1.68 -4.18
C LYS A 73 13.99 1.86 -2.68
N GLU A 74 14.39 0.79 -1.98
CA GLU A 74 14.64 0.86 -0.53
C GLU A 74 15.79 1.82 -0.20
N ILE A 75 16.89 1.79 -0.97
CA ILE A 75 18.01 2.75 -0.80
C ILE A 75 17.51 4.20 -0.96
N ALA A 76 16.73 4.49 -2.00
CA ALA A 76 16.22 5.83 -2.26
C ALA A 76 15.33 6.32 -1.11
N ILE A 77 14.40 5.48 -0.64
CA ILE A 77 13.49 5.81 0.45
C ILE A 77 14.26 6.04 1.75
N GLN A 78 15.20 5.15 2.11
CA GLN A 78 15.97 5.31 3.36
C GLN A 78 16.82 6.59 3.36
N LYS A 79 17.43 6.95 2.22
CA LYS A 79 18.12 8.24 2.09
C LYS A 79 17.19 9.43 2.30
N GLN A 80 16.00 9.39 1.71
CA GLN A 80 14.99 10.44 1.85
C GLN A 80 14.48 10.56 3.29
N LEU A 81 14.23 9.44 3.97
CA LEU A 81 13.81 9.42 5.37
C LEU A 81 14.90 9.91 6.32
N ASN A 82 16.15 9.56 6.06
CA ASN A 82 17.26 10.09 6.85
C ASN A 82 17.46 11.59 6.64
N ALA A 83 17.20 12.12 5.44
CA ALA A 83 17.16 13.56 5.22
C ALA A 83 15.99 14.23 5.97
N VAL A 84 14.82 13.59 6.06
CA VAL A 84 13.72 14.06 6.92
C VAL A 84 14.14 14.10 8.39
N ARG A 85 14.75 13.02 8.90
CA ARG A 85 15.24 12.96 10.29
C ARG A 85 16.31 14.01 10.58
N ARG A 86 17.23 14.23 9.63
CA ARG A 86 18.23 15.30 9.71
C ARG A 86 17.56 16.66 9.85
N ASP A 87 16.58 16.96 8.98
CA ASP A 87 15.84 18.22 9.01
C ASP A 87 15.01 18.41 10.30
N ILE A 88 14.69 17.33 11.03
CA ILE A 88 14.07 17.38 12.36
C ILE A 88 15.11 17.65 13.45
N ILE A 89 16.26 16.97 13.41
CA ILE A 89 17.28 17.00 14.48
C ILE A 89 18.12 18.28 14.43
N GLU A 90 18.53 18.72 13.24
CA GLU A 90 19.46 19.84 13.06
C GLU A 90 18.98 21.12 13.77
N PRO A 91 17.71 21.56 13.63
CA PRO A 91 17.20 22.70 14.40
C PRO A 91 17.23 22.50 15.92
N LEU A 92 17.07 21.28 16.43
CA LEU A 92 17.09 21.00 17.87
C LEU A 92 18.46 21.27 18.50
N THR A 93 19.52 21.26 17.69
CA THR A 93 20.88 21.57 18.15
C THR A 93 21.15 23.08 18.25
N GLU A 94 20.27 23.90 17.67
CA GLU A 94 20.45 25.36 17.55
C GLU A 94 19.44 26.18 18.36
N ILE A 95 18.29 25.60 18.73
CA ILE A 95 17.25 26.29 19.50
C ILE A 95 17.59 26.42 20.99
N SER A 96 16.96 27.40 21.66
CA SER A 96 17.08 27.57 23.10
C SER A 96 16.35 26.47 23.88
N TYR A 97 16.73 26.26 25.15
CA TYR A 97 16.01 25.32 26.03
C TYR A 97 14.52 25.66 26.17
N SER A 98 14.18 26.96 26.22
CA SER A 98 12.79 27.41 26.29
C SER A 98 11.99 27.11 25.02
N ASP A 99 12.64 27.08 23.85
CA ASP A 99 12.00 26.70 22.61
C ASP A 99 11.83 25.18 22.48
N PHE A 100 12.78 24.41 23.02
CA PHE A 100 12.68 22.96 23.10
C PHE A 100 11.47 22.49 23.93
N GLU A 101 11.23 23.11 25.08
CA GLU A 101 10.08 22.81 25.96
C GLU A 101 8.71 23.18 25.36
N LYS A 102 8.65 23.78 24.16
CA LYS A 102 7.37 24.01 23.46
C LYS A 102 6.71 22.73 22.97
N ASN A 103 7.47 21.65 22.78
CA ASN A 103 6.95 20.32 22.45
C ASN A 103 7.46 19.31 23.49
N SER A 104 6.75 18.20 23.66
CA SER A 104 7.17 17.16 24.58
C SER A 104 8.27 16.28 23.96
N LYS A 105 9.01 15.54 24.81
CA LYS A 105 10.00 14.57 24.34
C LYS A 105 9.33 13.45 23.53
N GLU A 106 8.11 13.10 23.91
CA GLU A 106 7.27 12.13 23.21
C GLU A 106 6.89 12.63 21.81
N ASP A 107 6.61 13.92 21.64
CA ASP A 107 6.32 14.51 20.32
C ASP A 107 7.52 14.36 19.37
N TYR A 108 8.71 14.77 19.81
CA TYR A 108 9.94 14.63 19.01
C TYR A 108 10.22 13.15 18.66
N ASN A 109 10.04 12.25 19.62
CA ASN A 109 10.23 10.82 19.39
C ASN A 109 9.19 10.25 18.41
N SER A 110 7.95 10.76 18.44
CA SER A 110 6.91 10.40 17.48
C SER A 110 7.28 10.85 16.07
N TRP A 111 7.75 12.08 15.89
CA TRP A 111 8.13 12.58 14.55
C TRP A 111 9.28 11.76 13.93
N LEU A 112 10.30 11.42 14.72
CA LEU A 112 11.47 10.66 14.26
C LEU A 112 11.17 9.20 13.92
N ASN A 113 10.15 8.62 14.55
CA ASN A 113 9.83 7.20 14.42
C ASN A 113 8.48 6.97 13.75
N ASN A 114 7.38 7.40 14.37
CA ASN A 114 6.02 7.12 13.91
C ASN A 114 5.71 7.87 12.61
N ASP A 115 5.94 9.19 12.57
CA ASP A 115 5.60 10.00 11.39
C ASP A 115 6.55 9.69 10.23
N THR A 116 7.82 9.45 10.53
CA THR A 116 8.79 9.02 9.52
C THR A 116 8.44 7.62 8.98
N LYS A 117 7.93 6.71 9.81
CA LYS A 117 7.39 5.43 9.35
C LYS A 117 6.13 5.62 8.49
N LEU A 118 5.24 6.54 8.85
CA LEU A 118 4.09 6.88 8.02
C LEU A 118 4.53 7.39 6.63
N LEU A 119 5.59 8.19 6.57
CA LEU A 119 6.19 8.63 5.30
C LEU A 119 6.83 7.48 4.51
N TYR A 120 7.40 6.47 5.17
CA TYR A 120 7.86 5.24 4.53
C TYR A 120 6.68 4.51 3.87
N ASP A 121 5.69 4.11 4.68
CA ASP A 121 4.58 3.23 4.28
C ASP A 121 3.64 3.91 3.27
N ASN A 122 3.24 5.15 3.54
CA ASN A 122 2.17 5.85 2.82
C ASN A 122 2.64 7.06 2.01
N GLY A 123 3.91 7.45 2.12
CA GLY A 123 4.49 8.56 1.39
C GLY A 123 5.31 8.09 0.18
N PHE A 124 6.58 7.77 0.42
CA PHE A 124 7.54 7.51 -0.65
C PHE A 124 7.24 6.23 -1.44
N HIS A 125 6.81 5.15 -0.80
CA HIS A 125 6.38 3.93 -1.51
C HIS A 125 5.25 4.19 -2.50
N GLN A 126 4.29 5.04 -2.12
CA GLN A 126 3.13 5.34 -2.96
C GLN A 126 3.49 6.10 -4.23
N ILE A 127 4.54 6.92 -4.21
CA ILE A 127 5.04 7.62 -5.40
C ILE A 127 5.52 6.61 -6.45
N TYR A 128 6.30 5.61 -6.04
CA TYR A 128 6.76 4.56 -6.96
C TYR A 128 5.62 3.66 -7.41
N PHE A 129 4.69 3.31 -6.51
CA PHE A 129 3.51 2.51 -6.84
C PHE A 129 2.65 3.16 -7.94
N VAL A 130 2.35 4.46 -7.80
CA VAL A 130 1.59 5.20 -8.82
C VAL A 130 2.34 5.23 -10.16
N TYR A 131 3.65 5.44 -10.13
CA TYR A 131 4.47 5.43 -11.35
C TYR A 131 4.46 4.05 -12.03
N THR A 132 4.63 2.97 -11.27
CA THR A 132 4.50 1.58 -11.76
C THR A 132 3.15 1.38 -12.44
N GLY A 133 2.05 1.82 -11.83
CA GLY A 133 0.71 1.71 -12.42
C GLY A 133 0.57 2.45 -13.75
N ILE A 134 1.10 3.68 -13.84
CA ILE A 134 1.07 4.49 -15.08
C ILE A 134 1.85 3.79 -16.19
N VAL A 135 3.07 3.34 -15.90
CA VAL A 135 3.93 2.70 -16.89
C VAL A 135 3.32 1.36 -17.35
N ALA A 136 2.78 0.56 -16.43
CA ALA A 136 2.09 -0.69 -16.75
C ALA A 136 0.88 -0.46 -17.66
N MET A 137 0.08 0.58 -17.37
CA MET A 137 -1.05 0.96 -18.21
C MET A 137 -0.61 1.33 -19.63
N LEU A 138 0.46 2.12 -19.76
CA LEU A 138 0.98 2.55 -21.07
C LEU A 138 1.53 1.38 -21.88
N PHE A 139 2.43 0.56 -21.32
CA PHE A 139 3.02 -0.57 -22.04
C PHE A 139 1.99 -1.64 -22.40
N SER A 140 1.08 -1.97 -21.47
CA SER A 140 0.01 -2.93 -21.74
C SER A 140 -0.95 -2.41 -22.80
N GLY A 141 -1.31 -1.13 -22.75
CA GLY A 141 -2.15 -0.49 -23.78
C GLY A 141 -1.51 -0.56 -25.17
N ILE A 142 -0.20 -0.29 -25.26
CA ILE A 142 0.56 -0.42 -26.51
C ILE A 142 0.55 -1.88 -27.00
N ALA A 143 0.85 -2.85 -26.14
CA ALA A 143 0.85 -4.27 -26.50
C ALA A 143 -0.52 -4.75 -27.01
N ILE A 144 -1.61 -4.32 -26.37
CA ILE A 144 -2.98 -4.67 -26.79
C ILE A 144 -3.29 -4.12 -28.19
N ILE A 145 -2.86 -2.88 -28.50
CA ILE A 145 -3.05 -2.28 -29.83
C ILE A 145 -2.34 -3.11 -30.91
N PHE A 146 -1.15 -3.64 -30.62
CA PHE A 146 -0.43 -4.53 -31.54
C PHE A 146 -1.16 -5.85 -31.78
N PHE A 147 -1.92 -6.37 -30.81
CA PHE A 147 -2.77 -7.54 -31.01
C PHE A 147 -4.04 -7.21 -31.80
N HIS A 148 -4.93 -6.38 -31.24
CA HIS A 148 -6.17 -5.96 -31.90
C HIS A 148 -6.83 -4.78 -31.17
N TRP A 149 -7.21 -3.73 -31.89
CA TRP A 149 -7.81 -2.51 -31.29
C TRP A 149 -9.11 -2.76 -30.52
N VAL A 150 -9.90 -3.79 -30.89
CA VAL A 150 -11.13 -4.15 -30.15
C VAL A 150 -10.81 -4.62 -28.73
N LEU A 151 -9.68 -5.30 -28.52
CA LEU A 151 -9.25 -5.74 -27.18
C LEU A 151 -8.95 -4.53 -26.28
N LEU A 152 -8.46 -3.43 -26.85
CA LEU A 152 -8.25 -2.18 -26.11
C LEU A 152 -9.60 -1.62 -25.66
N LEU A 153 -10.57 -1.53 -26.58
CA LEU A 153 -11.90 -1.00 -26.27
C LEU A 153 -12.61 -1.85 -25.20
N THR A 154 -12.55 -3.17 -25.32
CA THR A 154 -13.10 -4.09 -24.31
C THR A 154 -12.42 -3.91 -22.95
N THR A 155 -11.08 -3.83 -22.91
CA THR A 155 -10.33 -3.61 -21.66
C THR A 155 -10.71 -2.28 -21.02
N LEU A 156 -10.87 -1.21 -21.79
CA LEU A 156 -11.31 0.09 -21.27
C LEU A 156 -12.75 0.05 -20.73
N LEU A 157 -13.67 -0.65 -21.39
CA LEU A 157 -15.04 -0.83 -20.90
C LEU A 157 -15.09 -1.61 -19.59
N VAL A 158 -14.38 -2.75 -19.52
CA VAL A 158 -14.29 -3.56 -18.29
C VAL A 158 -13.60 -2.77 -17.19
N GLY A 159 -12.49 -2.08 -17.49
CA GLY A 159 -11.79 -1.23 -16.54
C GLY A 159 -12.65 -0.09 -16.00
N ALA A 160 -13.46 0.56 -16.86
CA ALA A 160 -14.42 1.57 -16.42
C ALA A 160 -15.48 0.97 -15.50
N LEU A 161 -16.02 -0.21 -15.85
CA LEU A 161 -16.97 -0.92 -14.99
C LEU A 161 -16.34 -1.19 -13.62
N LEU A 162 -15.15 -1.78 -13.56
CA LEU A 162 -14.44 -2.07 -12.31
C LEU A 162 -14.09 -0.82 -11.50
N PHE A 163 -13.89 0.33 -12.15
CA PHE A 163 -13.61 1.60 -11.48
C PHE A 163 -14.87 2.26 -10.90
N TYR A 164 -15.99 2.22 -11.62
CA TYR A 164 -17.23 2.89 -11.20
C TYR A 164 -18.13 2.00 -10.32
N PHE A 165 -18.09 0.68 -10.51
CA PHE A 165 -18.85 -0.29 -9.73
C PHE A 165 -18.68 -0.15 -8.20
N PRO A 166 -17.46 -0.08 -7.62
CA PRO A 166 -17.29 0.09 -6.18
C PRO A 166 -17.88 1.40 -5.64
N LYS A 167 -18.03 2.44 -6.48
CA LYS A 167 -18.61 3.71 -6.04
C LYS A 167 -20.07 3.58 -5.60
N MET A 168 -20.78 2.55 -6.07
CA MET A 168 -22.13 2.26 -5.62
C MET A 168 -22.19 1.83 -4.15
N PHE A 169 -21.11 1.23 -3.64
CA PHE A 169 -21.02 0.74 -2.26
C PHE A 169 -20.28 1.71 -1.33
N LYS A 170 -19.63 2.74 -1.88
CA LYS A 170 -18.80 3.70 -1.14
C LYS A 170 -19.51 4.27 0.10
N GLN A 171 -20.73 4.79 -0.06
CA GLN A 171 -21.47 5.38 1.07
C GLN A 171 -21.78 4.38 2.18
N SER A 172 -22.04 3.11 1.82
CA SER A 172 -22.34 2.08 2.81
C SER A 172 -21.07 1.65 3.56
N VAL A 173 -19.94 1.52 2.86
CA VAL A 173 -18.64 1.24 3.48
C VAL A 173 -18.20 2.40 4.38
N GLU A 174 -18.34 3.64 3.94
CA GLU A 174 -18.00 4.83 4.74
C GLU A 174 -18.82 4.87 6.03
N ARG A 175 -20.14 4.70 5.95
CA ARG A 175 -21.02 4.67 7.13
C ARG A 175 -20.67 3.54 8.10
N ASP A 176 -20.46 2.33 7.60
CA ASP A 176 -20.15 1.18 8.46
C ASP A 176 -18.73 1.29 9.07
N THR A 177 -17.80 1.98 8.38
CA THR A 177 -16.47 2.32 8.91
C THR A 177 -16.55 3.38 10.01
N GLU A 178 -17.36 4.43 9.82
CA GLU A 178 -17.65 5.44 10.85
C GLU A 178 -18.23 4.77 12.10
N GLN A 179 -19.20 3.87 11.93
CA GLN A 179 -19.80 3.12 13.03
C GLN A 179 -18.75 2.29 13.81
N VAL A 180 -17.83 1.61 13.11
CA VAL A 180 -16.73 0.88 13.77
C VAL A 180 -15.82 1.83 14.53
N SER A 181 -15.50 3.00 13.96
CA SER A 181 -14.65 4.00 14.61
C SER A 181 -15.30 4.57 15.89
N GLU A 182 -16.58 4.89 15.84
CA GLU A 182 -17.35 5.33 17.02
C GLU A 182 -17.34 4.27 18.13
N LEU A 183 -17.63 3.01 17.80
CA LEU A 183 -17.63 1.91 18.76
C LEU A 183 -16.23 1.60 19.31
N ALA A 184 -15.17 1.79 18.50
CA ALA A 184 -13.80 1.63 18.94
C ALA A 184 -13.39 2.72 19.94
N ASN A 185 -13.76 3.98 19.66
CA ASN A 185 -13.53 5.09 20.57
C ASN A 185 -14.28 4.91 21.89
N ASP A 186 -15.53 4.46 21.83
CA ASP A 186 -16.35 4.19 23.01
C ASP A 186 -15.81 3.02 23.85
N ALA A 187 -15.35 1.94 23.21
CA ALA A 187 -14.68 0.83 23.90
C ALA A 187 -13.35 1.26 24.56
N LEU A 188 -12.56 2.10 23.87
CA LEU A 188 -11.31 2.65 24.40
C LEU A 188 -11.58 3.56 25.61
N ALA A 189 -12.54 4.48 25.49
CA ALA A 189 -12.94 5.39 26.57
C ALA A 189 -13.44 4.60 27.78
N THR A 190 -14.32 3.62 27.56
CA THR A 190 -14.85 2.74 28.59
C THR A 190 -13.71 1.99 29.31
N SER A 191 -12.83 1.33 28.56
CA SER A 191 -11.68 0.61 29.13
C SER A 191 -10.77 1.55 29.94
N THR A 192 -10.49 2.74 29.43
CA THR A 192 -9.69 3.76 30.10
C THR A 192 -10.32 4.23 31.41
N ASP A 193 -11.62 4.52 31.41
CA ASP A 193 -12.34 4.97 32.60
C ASP A 193 -12.37 3.89 33.68
N TYR A 194 -12.65 2.63 33.32
CA TYR A 194 -12.63 1.53 34.28
C TYR A 194 -11.22 1.22 34.81
N LEU A 195 -10.18 1.33 33.97
CA LEU A 195 -8.79 1.18 34.41
C LEU A 195 -8.36 2.30 35.36
N ARG A 196 -8.73 3.55 35.07
CA ARG A 196 -8.51 4.69 35.99
C ARG A 196 -9.25 4.51 37.32
N GLY A 197 -10.46 3.95 37.27
CA GLY A 197 -11.29 3.67 38.45
C GLY A 197 -10.97 2.36 39.18
N TYR A 198 -9.88 1.66 38.81
CA TYR A 198 -9.59 0.30 39.30
C TYR A 198 -9.57 0.20 40.83
N GLU A 199 -8.89 1.12 41.52
CA GLU A 199 -8.78 1.11 42.98
C GLU A 199 -10.15 1.25 43.66
N VAL A 200 -10.99 2.14 43.15
CA VAL A 200 -12.35 2.35 43.67
C VAL A 200 -13.19 1.09 43.50
N LEU A 201 -13.13 0.45 42.33
CA LEU A 201 -13.88 -0.78 42.05
C LEU A 201 -13.37 -1.97 42.86
N TYR A 202 -12.06 -2.05 43.08
CA TYR A 202 -11.43 -3.07 43.92
C TYR A 202 -11.93 -2.98 45.37
N HIS A 203 -11.86 -1.81 45.98
CA HIS A 203 -12.28 -1.61 47.37
C HIS A 203 -13.79 -1.79 47.59
N ASN A 204 -14.60 -1.50 46.57
CA ASN A 204 -16.05 -1.72 46.61
C ASN A 204 -16.49 -3.12 46.16
N LYS A 205 -15.55 -4.04 45.86
CA LYS A 205 -15.83 -5.40 45.34
C LYS A 205 -16.68 -5.42 44.06
N GLN A 206 -16.51 -4.40 43.21
CA GLN A 206 -17.27 -4.21 41.96
C GLN A 206 -16.47 -4.53 40.68
N LEU A 207 -15.37 -5.27 40.77
CA LEU A 207 -14.55 -5.63 39.60
C LEU A 207 -15.33 -6.42 38.53
N GLY A 208 -16.37 -7.16 38.92
CA GLY A 208 -17.27 -7.82 37.96
C GLY A 208 -17.98 -6.84 37.02
N LEU A 209 -18.34 -5.65 37.51
CA LEU A 209 -18.95 -4.58 36.71
C LEU A 209 -17.99 -4.09 35.61
N MET A 210 -16.71 -3.93 35.93
CA MET A 210 -15.68 -3.57 34.97
C MET A 210 -15.58 -4.60 33.85
N GLN A 211 -15.52 -5.89 34.22
CA GLN A 211 -15.43 -6.97 33.23
C GLN A 211 -16.66 -6.98 32.32
N GLU A 212 -17.87 -6.93 32.90
CA GLU A 212 -19.13 -6.96 32.15
C GLU A 212 -19.24 -5.79 31.16
N ARG A 213 -19.00 -4.56 31.63
CA ARG A 213 -19.17 -3.34 30.82
C ARG A 213 -18.12 -3.22 29.73
N THR A 214 -16.87 -3.54 30.06
CA THR A 214 -15.76 -3.49 29.09
C THR A 214 -15.93 -4.58 28.02
N MET A 215 -16.24 -5.82 28.40
CA MET A 215 -16.51 -6.89 27.44
C MET A 215 -17.76 -6.63 26.61
N GLY A 216 -18.79 -6.01 27.18
CA GLY A 216 -19.98 -5.58 26.45
C GLY A 216 -19.65 -4.66 25.27
N LYS A 217 -18.80 -3.65 25.50
CA LYS A 217 -18.34 -2.72 24.45
C LYS A 217 -17.43 -3.41 23.43
N PHE A 218 -16.50 -4.25 23.88
CA PHE A 218 -15.65 -5.02 22.95
C PHE A 218 -16.45 -5.99 22.07
N ASN A 219 -17.51 -6.61 22.60
CA ASN A 219 -18.38 -7.49 21.81
C ASN A 219 -19.21 -6.69 20.78
N GLN A 220 -19.67 -5.49 21.12
CA GLN A 220 -20.34 -4.60 20.16
C GLN A 220 -19.39 -4.20 19.03
N LEU A 221 -18.16 -3.80 19.37
CA LEU A 221 -17.11 -3.50 18.40
C LEU A 221 -16.78 -4.72 17.52
N ALA A 222 -16.63 -5.90 18.11
CA ALA A 222 -16.37 -7.13 17.37
C ALA A 222 -17.48 -7.43 16.35
N THR A 223 -18.75 -7.28 16.76
CA THR A 223 -19.90 -7.48 15.88
C THR A 223 -19.91 -6.49 14.71
N ALA A 224 -19.63 -5.21 14.98
CA ALA A 224 -19.55 -4.19 13.94
C ALA A 224 -18.39 -4.45 12.97
N ASN A 225 -17.22 -4.85 13.48
CA ASN A 225 -16.06 -5.24 12.65
C ASN A 225 -16.39 -6.41 11.72
N VAL A 226 -17.04 -7.46 12.24
CA VAL A 226 -17.45 -8.61 11.42
C VAL A 226 -18.43 -8.17 10.32
N LYS A 227 -19.41 -7.32 10.66
CA LYS A 227 -20.37 -6.78 9.68
C LYS A 227 -19.66 -5.98 8.58
N LEU A 228 -18.73 -5.09 8.94
CA LEU A 228 -17.95 -4.30 7.98
C LEU A 228 -17.16 -5.21 7.04
N ILE A 229 -16.45 -6.20 7.58
CA ILE A 229 -15.67 -7.16 6.78
C ILE A 229 -16.59 -7.97 5.86
N PHE A 230 -17.74 -8.42 6.34
CA PHE A 230 -18.70 -9.19 5.54
C PHE A 230 -19.27 -8.34 4.39
N PHE A 231 -19.57 -7.06 4.64
CA PHE A 231 -20.04 -6.13 3.63
C PHE A 231 -18.96 -5.85 2.57
N VAL A 232 -17.72 -5.63 3.01
CA VAL A 232 -16.57 -5.43 2.11
C VAL A 232 -16.30 -6.69 1.28
N LEU A 233 -16.36 -7.88 1.87
CA LEU A 233 -16.22 -9.16 1.16
C LEU A 233 -17.35 -9.36 0.15
N GLY A 234 -18.61 -9.08 0.52
CA GLY A 234 -19.74 -9.14 -0.41
C GLY A 234 -19.57 -8.21 -1.60
N CYS A 235 -19.00 -7.02 -1.38
CA CYS A 235 -18.62 -6.11 -2.47
C CYS A 235 -17.44 -6.64 -3.30
N SER A 236 -16.52 -7.38 -2.68
CA SER A 236 -15.30 -7.93 -3.30
C SER A 236 -15.54 -9.24 -4.08
N ILE A 237 -16.58 -10.02 -3.76
CA ILE A 237 -16.95 -11.25 -4.49
C ILE A 237 -17.66 -10.93 -5.83
N LEU A 238 -18.12 -9.69 -5.99
CA LEU A 238 -18.68 -9.18 -7.24
C LEU A 238 -17.59 -8.60 -8.19
N TYR A 239 -16.31 -8.72 -7.83
CA TYR A 239 -15.14 -8.36 -8.64
C TYR A 239 -14.57 -9.54 -9.43
#